data_AF-A0A1X0P5N6-F1
#
_entry.id   AF-A0A1X0P5N6-F1
#
_cell.length_a   1.000
_cell.length_b   1.000
_cell.length_c   1.000
_cell.angle_alpha   90.00
_cell.angle_beta   90.00
_cell.angle_gamma   90.00
#
_symmetry.space_group_name_H-M   'P 1'
#
loop_
_entity.id
_entity.type
_entity.pdbx_description
1 polymer ?
#
loop_
_entity_poly.entity_id
_entity_poly.type
_entity_poly.pdbx_seq_one_letter_code
_entity_poly.pdbx_strand_id
1 'polypeptide(L)'
;MSFITNLFHRETPQEAMRKYKRGLDRTIREIDRERNKLQTQERKIVMDMKRMAKQDQIDSVRIMARDLVRTRKYQQKMYRMRTQIQGVALRIQTMQSTGQMATAMKGVAKAMRSMNNKMNIPEMQRVMREFEKQNEMMGMKEEMMNDAIDDVMDDEGEEEDETELEIQKVMDEVGLEFKSKVGVTDASLPSYQQQQGEEEDDKELDARLAALKASMK
;
A
#
# COMPACT_ATOMS: atom_id res chain seq x y z
N MET A 1 -40.72 -23.79 -11.94
CA MET A 1 -41.02 -23.81 -10.49
C MET A 1 -40.13 -22.90 -9.63
N SER A 2 -39.07 -22.24 -10.13
CA SER A 2 -38.18 -21.39 -9.30
C SER A 2 -38.46 -19.88 -9.35
N PHE A 3 -39.39 -19.42 -10.20
CA PHE A 3 -39.64 -17.98 -10.41
C PHE A 3 -40.61 -17.37 -9.38
N ILE A 4 -41.53 -18.16 -8.81
CA ILE A 4 -42.53 -17.69 -7.84
C ILE A 4 -41.96 -17.68 -6.40
N THR A 5 -41.01 -18.57 -6.09
CA THR A 5 -40.32 -18.61 -4.79
C THR A 5 -39.35 -17.44 -4.57
N ASN A 6 -38.80 -16.87 -5.65
CA ASN A 6 -37.89 -15.71 -5.57
C ASN A 6 -38.61 -14.36 -5.39
N LEU A 7 -39.94 -14.30 -5.58
CA LEU A 7 -40.71 -13.05 -5.48
C LEU A 7 -41.05 -12.68 -4.02
N PHE A 8 -41.01 -13.65 -3.09
CA PHE A 8 -41.33 -13.47 -1.67
C PHE A 8 -40.17 -13.76 -0.70
N HIS A 9 -38.97 -14.07 -1.21
CA HIS A 9 -37.79 -14.28 -0.37
C HIS A 9 -37.10 -12.94 -0.07
N ARG A 10 -37.19 -12.46 1.16
CA ARG A 10 -36.40 -11.33 1.64
C ARG A 10 -35.02 -11.83 2.05
N GLU A 11 -33.98 -11.32 1.40
CA GLU A 11 -32.59 -11.68 1.65
C GLU A 11 -32.27 -11.47 3.14
N THR A 12 -31.80 -12.52 3.81
CA THR A 12 -31.42 -12.40 5.22
C THR A 12 -30.14 -11.56 5.35
N PRO A 13 -29.89 -10.90 6.50
CA PRO A 13 -28.64 -10.16 6.72
C PRO A 13 -27.39 -11.01 6.47
N GLN A 14 -27.47 -12.31 6.79
CA GLN A 14 -26.37 -13.26 6.58
C GLN A 14 -26.14 -13.56 5.10
N GLU A 15 -27.20 -13.69 4.29
CA GLU A 15 -27.11 -13.86 2.84
C GLU A 15 -26.57 -12.60 2.15
N ALA A 16 -27.04 -11.42 2.54
CA ALA A 16 -26.54 -10.16 2.03
C ALA A 16 -25.04 -10.00 2.31
N MET A 17 -24.58 -10.26 3.54
CA MET A 17 -23.15 -10.23 3.88
C MET A 17 -22.32 -11.24 3.07
N ARG A 18 -22.85 -12.44 2.80
CA ARG A 18 -22.17 -13.44 1.93
C ARG A 18 -22.08 -12.95 0.49
N LYS A 19 -23.12 -12.30 -0.02
CA LYS A 19 -23.13 -11.71 -1.36
C LYS A 19 -22.12 -10.57 -1.48
N TYR A 20 -22.06 -9.65 -0.51
CA TYR A 20 -21.07 -8.58 -0.47
C TYR A 20 -19.65 -9.13 -0.39
N LYS A 21 -19.37 -10.10 0.50
CA LYS A 21 -18.06 -10.75 0.56
C LYS A 21 -17.65 -11.34 -0.79
N ARG A 22 -18.55 -12.06 -1.47
CA ARG A 22 -18.29 -12.59 -2.82
C ARG A 22 -18.05 -11.50 -3.85
N GLY A 23 -18.73 -10.36 -3.73
CA GLY A 23 -18.51 -9.17 -4.57
C GLY A 23 -17.09 -8.64 -4.38
N LEU A 24 -16.68 -8.40 -3.13
CA LEU A 24 -15.33 -7.93 -2.80
C LEU A 24 -14.25 -8.92 -3.27
N ASP A 25 -14.46 -10.22 -3.07
CA ASP A 25 -13.54 -11.27 -3.55
C ASP A 25 -13.39 -11.25 -5.09
N ARG A 26 -14.42 -10.87 -5.86
CA ARG A 26 -14.32 -10.68 -7.31
C ARG A 26 -13.51 -9.43 -7.65
N THR A 27 -13.81 -8.31 -6.98
CA THR A 27 -13.09 -7.05 -7.18
C THR A 27 -11.60 -7.20 -6.90
N ILE A 28 -11.22 -7.94 -5.84
CA ILE A 28 -9.80 -8.27 -5.56
C ILE A 28 -9.15 -8.95 -6.76
N ARG A 29 -9.82 -9.95 -7.37
CA ARG A 29 -9.30 -10.67 -8.54
C ARG A 29 -9.25 -9.80 -9.80
N GLU A 30 -10.15 -8.84 -9.94
CA GLU A 30 -10.12 -7.87 -11.04
C GLU A 30 -8.93 -6.93 -10.91
N ILE A 31 -8.70 -6.39 -9.71
CA ILE A 31 -7.52 -5.56 -9.38
C ILE A 31 -6.22 -6.34 -9.61
N ASP A 32 -6.14 -7.58 -9.15
CA ASP A 32 -4.94 -8.41 -9.36
C ASP A 32 -4.68 -8.66 -10.87
N ARG A 33 -5.73 -8.83 -11.67
CA ARG A 33 -5.61 -8.98 -13.13
C ARG A 33 -5.15 -7.69 -13.79
N GLU A 34 -5.73 -6.56 -13.42
CA GLU A 34 -5.36 -5.24 -13.94
C GLU A 34 -3.92 -4.89 -13.57
N ARG A 35 -3.51 -5.12 -12.32
CA ARG A 35 -2.12 -4.96 -11.87
C ARG A 35 -1.16 -5.78 -12.72
N ASN A 36 -1.46 -7.05 -12.99
CA ASN A 36 -0.58 -7.89 -13.81
C ASN A 36 -0.45 -7.37 -15.26
N LYS A 37 -1.50 -6.74 -15.81
CA LYS A 37 -1.42 -6.06 -17.11
C LYS A 37 -0.50 -4.84 -17.03
N LEU A 38 -0.65 -4.01 -16.00
CA LEU A 38 0.21 -2.84 -15.77
C LEU A 38 1.68 -3.24 -15.60
N GLN A 39 1.98 -4.33 -14.89
CA GLN A 39 3.34 -4.88 -14.76
C GLN A 39 3.91 -5.35 -16.10
N THR A 40 3.08 -5.90 -16.97
CA THR A 40 3.52 -6.31 -18.32
C THR A 40 3.79 -5.08 -19.19
N GLN A 41 2.93 -4.06 -19.10
CA GLN A 41 3.12 -2.79 -19.79
C GLN A 41 4.38 -2.07 -19.31
N GLU A 42 4.63 -2.02 -18.00
CA GLU A 42 5.84 -1.46 -17.41
C GLU A 42 7.11 -2.11 -18.00
N ARG A 43 7.17 -3.45 -18.04
CA ARG A 43 8.30 -4.17 -18.65
C ARG A 43 8.50 -3.79 -20.11
N LYS A 44 7.41 -3.62 -20.86
CA LYS A 44 7.46 -3.21 -22.26
C LYS A 44 7.99 -1.78 -22.41
N ILE A 45 7.52 -0.84 -21.58
CA ILE A 45 7.99 0.55 -21.58
C ILE A 45 9.50 0.58 -21.29
N VAL A 46 9.98 -0.15 -20.29
CA VAL A 46 11.42 -0.25 -19.97
C VAL A 46 12.23 -0.80 -21.15
N MET A 47 11.73 -1.84 -21.83
CA MET A 47 12.40 -2.37 -23.02
C MET A 47 12.45 -1.35 -24.17
N ASP A 48 11.35 -0.64 -24.42
CA ASP A 48 11.26 0.38 -25.47
C ASP A 48 12.15 1.59 -25.14
N MET A 49 12.23 2.01 -23.86
CA MET A 49 13.16 3.03 -23.36
C MET A 49 14.61 2.64 -23.63
N LYS A 50 15.02 1.41 -23.28
CA LYS A 50 16.38 0.91 -23.56
C LYS A 50 16.70 0.90 -25.06
N ARG A 51 15.72 0.59 -25.91
CA ARG A 51 15.90 0.61 -27.36
C ARG A 51 16.09 2.04 -27.88
N MET A 52 15.27 2.99 -27.44
CA MET A 52 15.37 4.39 -27.89
C MET A 52 16.59 5.11 -27.33
N ALA A 53 17.01 4.78 -26.10
CA ALA A 53 18.26 5.26 -25.52
C ALA A 53 19.48 4.82 -26.36
N LYS A 54 19.51 3.58 -26.86
CA LYS A 54 20.56 3.11 -27.79
C LYS A 54 20.58 3.83 -29.15
N GLN A 55 19.48 4.51 -29.51
CA GLN A 55 19.35 5.28 -30.74
C GLN A 55 19.60 6.77 -30.50
N ASP A 56 20.07 7.17 -29.31
CA ASP A 56 20.26 8.55 -28.88
C ASP A 56 19.00 9.44 -28.98
N GLN A 57 17.81 8.84 -28.91
CA GLN A 57 16.52 9.55 -28.96
C GLN A 57 16.07 10.00 -27.56
N ILE A 58 16.78 10.97 -26.97
CA ILE A 58 16.59 11.41 -25.57
C ILE A 58 15.17 11.94 -25.31
N ASP A 59 14.60 12.72 -26.24
CA ASP A 59 13.25 13.28 -26.05
C ASP A 59 12.15 12.20 -26.01
N SER A 60 12.31 11.14 -26.80
CA SER A 60 11.38 10.01 -26.77
C SER A 60 11.53 9.19 -25.49
N VAL A 61 12.76 9.03 -24.97
CA VAL A 61 13.01 8.41 -23.67
C VAL A 61 12.37 9.22 -22.55
N ARG A 62 12.44 10.55 -22.59
CA ARG A 62 11.79 11.43 -21.60
C ARG A 62 10.26 11.29 -21.58
N ILE A 63 9.62 11.13 -22.74
CA ILE A 63 8.17 10.89 -22.81
C ILE A 63 7.82 9.52 -22.22
N MET A 64 8.59 8.48 -22.55
CA MET A 64 8.35 7.14 -22.02
C MET A 64 8.66 7.02 -20.54
N ALA A 65 9.65 7.76 -20.02
CA ALA A 65 9.94 7.82 -18.59
C ALA A 65 8.76 8.36 -17.79
N ARG A 66 8.09 9.41 -18.29
CA ARG A 66 6.85 9.92 -17.66
C ARG A 66 5.74 8.87 -17.65
N ASP A 67 5.58 8.12 -18.75
CA ASP A 67 4.59 7.02 -18.81
C ASP A 67 4.95 5.87 -17.85
N LEU A 68 6.24 5.59 -17.67
CA LEU A 68 6.74 4.60 -16.73
C LEU A 68 6.45 4.99 -15.27
N VAL A 69 6.76 6.22 -14.88
CA VAL A 69 6.48 6.77 -13.54
C VAL A 69 4.99 6.68 -13.23
N ARG A 70 4.15 7.18 -14.15
CA ARG A 70 2.69 7.08 -14.01
C ARG A 70 2.23 5.64 -13.86
N THR A 71 2.73 4.73 -14.70
CA THR A 71 2.37 3.30 -14.62
C THR A 71 2.74 2.71 -13.26
N ARG A 72 3.92 3.02 -12.70
CA ARG A 72 4.33 2.58 -11.36
C ARG A 72 3.46 3.16 -10.25
N LYS A 73 3.13 4.46 -10.30
CA LYS A 73 2.18 5.09 -9.36
C LYS A 73 0.79 4.42 -9.42
N TYR A 74 0.29 4.12 -10.61
CA TYR A 74 -0.95 3.36 -10.78
C TYR A 74 -0.87 1.95 -10.18
N GLN A 75 0.24 1.23 -10.36
CA GLN A 75 0.44 -0.07 -9.72
C GLN A 75 0.42 0.04 -8.19
N GLN A 76 1.12 1.04 -7.61
CA GLN A 76 1.10 1.28 -6.16
C GLN A 76 -0.32 1.58 -5.66
N LYS A 77 -1.08 2.40 -6.38
CA LYS A 77 -2.49 2.68 -6.07
C LYS A 77 -3.33 1.40 -6.07
N MET A 78 -3.11 0.50 -7.02
CA MET A 78 -3.78 -0.82 -7.06
C MET A 78 -3.41 -1.71 -5.86
N TYR A 79 -2.15 -1.70 -5.40
CA TYR A 79 -1.75 -2.40 -4.18
C TYR A 79 -2.46 -1.87 -2.93
N ARG A 80 -2.58 -0.53 -2.80
CA ARG A 80 -3.31 0.11 -1.70
C ARG A 80 -4.80 -0.27 -1.74
N MET A 81 -5.43 -0.15 -2.90
CA MET A 81 -6.85 -0.47 -3.08
C MET A 81 -7.16 -1.94 -2.80
N ARG A 82 -6.31 -2.88 -3.24
CA ARG A 82 -6.44 -4.30 -2.90
C ARG A 82 -6.44 -4.52 -1.40
N THR A 83 -5.47 -3.91 -0.70
CA THR A 83 -5.32 -4.05 0.76
C THR A 83 -6.53 -3.48 1.49
N GLN A 84 -7.06 -2.34 1.06
CA GLN A 84 -8.27 -1.73 1.60
C GLN A 84 -9.49 -2.64 1.45
N ILE A 85 -9.72 -3.18 0.25
CA ILE A 85 -10.84 -4.09 -0.01
C ILE A 85 -10.70 -5.38 0.80
N GLN A 86 -9.49 -5.90 0.94
CA GLN A 86 -9.22 -7.07 1.79
C GLN A 86 -9.52 -6.76 3.27
N GLY A 87 -9.20 -5.56 3.74
CA GLY A 87 -9.57 -5.08 5.09
C GLY A 87 -11.08 -5.04 5.30
N VAL A 88 -11.84 -4.50 4.33
CA VAL A 88 -13.30 -4.49 4.36
C VAL A 88 -13.87 -5.91 4.34
N ALA A 89 -13.33 -6.81 3.50
CA ALA A 89 -13.75 -8.20 3.45
C ALA A 89 -13.55 -8.92 4.79
N LEU A 90 -12.43 -8.65 5.47
CA LEU A 90 -12.16 -9.15 6.82
C LEU A 90 -13.14 -8.60 7.85
N ARG A 91 -13.47 -7.30 7.80
CA ARG A 91 -14.48 -6.69 8.68
C ARG A 91 -15.85 -7.34 8.49
N ILE A 92 -16.27 -7.58 7.25
CA ILE A 92 -17.52 -8.31 6.95
C ILE A 92 -17.49 -9.72 7.53
N GLN A 93 -16.37 -10.43 7.42
CA GLN A 93 -16.21 -11.76 8.01
C GLN A 93 -16.33 -11.71 9.55
N THR A 94 -15.68 -10.75 10.20
CA THR A 94 -15.80 -10.53 11.66
C THR A 94 -17.25 -10.25 12.06
N MET A 95 -17.95 -9.40 11.33
CA MET A 95 -19.37 -9.11 11.59
C MET A 95 -20.25 -10.37 11.40
N GLN A 96 -19.97 -11.22 10.41
CA GLN A 96 -20.69 -12.49 10.23
C GLN A 96 -20.49 -13.43 11.42
N SER A 97 -19.25 -13.60 11.88
CA SER A 97 -18.93 -14.41 13.05
C SER A 97 -19.58 -13.85 14.33
N THR A 98 -19.59 -12.52 14.50
CA THR A 98 -20.24 -11.85 15.62
C THR A 98 -21.75 -12.05 15.59
N GLY A 99 -22.39 -11.95 14.42
CA GLY A 99 -23.82 -12.21 14.25
C GLY A 99 -24.21 -13.67 14.54
N GLN A 100 -23.36 -14.63 14.16
CA GLN A 100 -23.54 -16.05 14.50
C GLN A 100 -23.38 -16.27 16.01
N MET A 101 -22.38 -15.65 16.64
CA MET A 101 -22.16 -15.72 18.08
C MET A 101 -23.33 -15.13 18.86
N ALA A 102 -23.85 -13.97 18.45
CA ALA A 102 -25.04 -13.37 19.04
C ALA A 102 -26.29 -14.27 18.89
N THR A 103 -26.44 -14.94 17.75
CA THR A 103 -27.53 -15.90 17.52
C THR A 103 -27.39 -17.14 18.43
N ALA A 104 -26.17 -17.67 18.57
CA ALA A 104 -25.88 -18.79 19.47
C ALA A 104 -26.09 -18.40 20.94
N MET A 105 -25.60 -17.23 21.36
CA MET A 105 -25.82 -16.66 22.69
C MET A 105 -27.30 -16.41 22.97
N LYS A 106 -28.11 -16.02 21.97
CA LYS A 106 -29.57 -15.92 22.12
C LYS A 106 -30.22 -17.28 22.35
N GLY A 107 -29.72 -18.34 21.69
CA GLY A 107 -30.15 -19.72 21.93
C GLY A 107 -29.77 -20.23 23.33
N VAL A 108 -28.52 -19.98 23.75
CA VAL A 108 -28.02 -20.30 25.10
C VAL A 108 -28.78 -19.50 26.15
N ALA A 109 -29.04 -18.21 25.96
CA ALA A 109 -29.84 -17.39 26.86
C ALA A 109 -31.31 -17.84 26.92
N LYS A 110 -31.87 -18.37 25.83
CA LYS A 110 -33.23 -18.94 25.81
C LYS A 110 -33.28 -20.27 26.58
N ALA A 111 -32.29 -21.14 26.40
CA ALA A 111 -32.12 -22.37 27.18
C ALA A 111 -31.87 -22.06 28.66
N MET A 112 -31.01 -21.09 28.95
CA MET A 112 -30.76 -20.58 30.29
C MET A 112 -31.99 -19.90 30.88
N ARG A 113 -32.83 -19.16 30.14
CA ARG A 113 -34.12 -18.65 30.66
C ARG A 113 -35.08 -19.78 31.02
N SER A 114 -35.14 -20.82 30.19
CA SER A 114 -35.90 -22.03 30.49
C SER A 114 -35.39 -22.74 31.75
N MET A 115 -34.10 -22.56 32.08
CA MET A 115 -33.44 -23.06 33.29
C MET A 115 -33.52 -22.07 34.49
N ASN A 116 -33.58 -20.75 34.22
CA ASN A 116 -33.62 -19.60 35.15
C ASN A 116 -35.02 -19.32 35.69
N ASN A 117 -36.06 -20.02 35.24
CA ASN A 117 -37.27 -20.18 36.05
C ASN A 117 -36.97 -20.76 37.46
N LYS A 118 -35.71 -21.09 37.78
CA LYS A 118 -35.21 -21.36 39.15
C LYS A 118 -33.96 -20.58 39.65
N MET A 119 -33.29 -19.64 38.95
CA MET A 119 -32.26 -18.76 39.58
C MET A 119 -31.59 -17.68 38.67
N ASN A 120 -31.84 -16.40 39.04
CA ASN A 120 -31.09 -15.13 38.92
C ASN A 120 -30.60 -14.49 37.58
N ILE A 121 -30.76 -13.16 37.51
CA ILE A 121 -30.70 -12.24 36.35
C ILE A 121 -29.37 -11.41 36.11
N PRO A 122 -28.39 -11.28 37.03
CA PRO A 122 -27.28 -10.31 36.89
C PRO A 122 -26.28 -10.51 35.73
N GLU A 123 -25.99 -11.73 35.27
CA GLU A 123 -24.93 -11.98 34.28
C GLU A 123 -25.26 -11.46 32.88
N MET A 124 -26.54 -11.46 32.50
CA MET A 124 -26.99 -10.92 31.20
C MET A 124 -26.72 -9.42 31.07
N GLN A 125 -26.76 -8.67 32.19
CA GLN A 125 -26.44 -7.24 32.22
C GLN A 125 -24.94 -6.96 32.10
N ARG A 126 -24.08 -7.90 32.53
CA ARG A 126 -22.62 -7.77 32.40
C ARG A 126 -22.18 -7.98 30.96
N VAL A 127 -22.69 -9.02 30.28
CA VAL A 127 -22.39 -9.32 28.87
C VAL A 127 -22.79 -8.15 27.95
N MET A 128 -23.91 -7.48 28.23
CA MET A 128 -24.34 -6.32 27.45
C MET A 128 -23.43 -5.09 27.64
N ARG A 129 -22.97 -4.83 28.86
CA ARG A 129 -22.05 -3.71 29.13
C ARG A 129 -20.65 -3.96 28.57
N GLU A 130 -20.17 -5.19 28.60
CA GLU A 130 -18.89 -5.58 27.99
C GLU A 130 -18.94 -5.47 26.45
N PHE A 131 -20.10 -5.77 25.84
CA PHE A 131 -20.35 -5.63 24.40
C PHE A 131 -20.37 -4.15 23.95
N GLU A 132 -21.06 -3.28 24.68
CA GLU A 132 -21.09 -1.83 24.41
C GLU A 132 -19.68 -1.22 24.42
N LYS A 133 -18.85 -1.60 25.41
CA LYS A 133 -17.49 -1.09 25.55
C LYS A 133 -16.54 -1.54 24.43
N GLN A 134 -16.71 -2.77 23.93
CA GLN A 134 -15.89 -3.29 22.83
C GLN A 134 -16.29 -2.71 21.47
N ASN A 135 -17.58 -2.42 21.27
CA ASN A 135 -18.09 -1.84 20.04
C ASN A 135 -17.68 -0.35 19.91
N GLU A 136 -17.64 0.37 21.03
CA GLU A 136 -17.18 1.78 21.09
C GLU A 136 -15.66 1.90 20.85
N MET A 137 -14.87 0.95 21.35
CA MET A 137 -13.42 0.89 21.11
C MET A 137 -13.05 0.52 19.66
N MET A 138 -13.93 -0.22 18.96
CA MET A 138 -13.76 -0.53 17.54
C MET A 138 -13.99 0.70 16.65
N GLY A 139 -14.93 1.59 17.03
CA GLY A 139 -15.19 2.85 16.32
C GLY A 139 -14.02 3.85 16.39
N MET A 140 -13.42 4.05 17.56
CA MET A 140 -12.28 4.98 17.72
C MET A 140 -11.02 4.54 16.96
N LYS A 141 -10.79 3.23 16.79
CA LYS A 141 -9.63 2.73 16.03
C LYS A 141 -9.80 2.81 14.51
N GLU A 142 -11.04 2.86 14.00
CA GLU A 142 -11.29 3.14 12.59
C GLU A 142 -11.04 4.61 12.24
N GLU A 143 -11.35 5.52 13.16
CA GLU A 143 -11.19 6.97 12.99
C GLU A 143 -9.71 7.39 12.97
N MET A 144 -8.90 6.91 13.94
CA MET A 144 -7.45 7.16 13.95
C MET A 144 -6.68 6.51 12.78
N MET A 145 -7.24 5.49 12.15
CA MET A 145 -6.60 4.82 11.01
C MET A 145 -6.92 5.50 9.68
N ASN A 146 -8.06 6.18 9.54
CA ASN A 146 -8.40 6.92 8.32
C ASN A 146 -7.73 8.31 8.29
N ASP A 147 -7.60 9.00 9.43
CA ASP A 147 -6.96 10.32 9.48
C ASP A 147 -5.44 10.24 9.25
N ALA A 148 -4.78 9.14 9.61
CA ALA A 148 -3.38 8.88 9.25
C ALA A 148 -3.19 8.46 7.77
N ILE A 149 -4.27 8.18 7.03
CA ILE A 149 -4.24 7.75 5.63
C ILE A 149 -4.44 8.95 4.67
N ASP A 150 -5.13 10.01 5.07
CA ASP A 150 -5.37 11.20 4.24
C ASP A 150 -4.22 12.22 4.26
N ASP A 151 -3.39 12.27 5.31
CA ASP A 151 -2.24 13.20 5.38
C ASP A 151 -1.00 12.73 4.58
N VAL A 152 -1.07 11.57 3.92
CA VAL A 152 0.01 10.96 3.10
C VAL A 152 -0.27 11.13 1.60
N MET A 153 -1.22 12.00 1.25
CA MET A 153 -1.55 12.43 -0.12
C MET A 153 -0.73 13.64 -0.59
N ASP A 154 0.29 14.04 0.17
CA ASP A 154 1.19 15.12 -0.21
C ASP A 154 2.28 14.59 -1.16
N ASP A 155 1.94 14.27 -2.41
CA ASP A 155 2.96 14.03 -3.42
C ASP A 155 2.53 14.19 -4.89
N GLU A 156 1.92 15.33 -5.21
CA GLU A 156 1.80 15.77 -6.61
C GLU A 156 3.09 16.46 -7.11
N GLY A 157 4.13 16.59 -6.25
CA GLY A 157 5.39 17.28 -6.53
C GLY A 157 6.57 16.40 -6.99
N GLU A 158 6.68 15.13 -6.57
CA GLU A 158 7.85 14.27 -6.89
C GLU A 158 7.84 13.72 -8.32
N GLU A 159 6.77 13.91 -9.11
CA GLU A 159 6.61 13.20 -10.38
C GLU A 159 7.66 13.61 -11.45
N GLU A 160 8.15 14.85 -11.42
CA GLU A 160 9.23 15.31 -12.32
C GLU A 160 10.60 14.82 -11.86
N ASP A 161 10.90 14.87 -10.57
CA ASP A 161 12.18 14.39 -10.00
C ASP A 161 12.33 12.87 -10.19
N GLU A 162 11.26 12.09 -9.94
CA GLU A 162 11.22 10.66 -10.21
C GLU A 162 11.46 10.33 -11.69
N THR A 163 10.93 11.17 -12.58
CA THR A 163 11.09 11.00 -14.03
C THR A 163 12.55 11.16 -14.43
N GLU A 164 13.22 12.22 -13.99
CA GLU A 164 14.61 12.48 -14.36
C GLU A 164 15.56 11.40 -13.80
N LEU A 165 15.30 10.97 -12.56
CA LEU A 165 16.02 9.84 -11.94
C LEU A 165 15.87 8.54 -12.75
N GLU A 166 14.69 8.25 -13.27
CA GLU A 166 14.46 7.05 -14.07
C GLU A 166 15.12 7.12 -15.45
N ILE A 167 15.17 8.31 -16.07
CA ILE A 167 15.93 8.54 -17.30
C ILE A 167 17.41 8.25 -17.05
N GLN A 168 17.98 8.82 -15.98
CA GLN A 168 19.40 8.63 -15.65
C GLN A 168 19.74 7.15 -15.45
N LYS A 169 18.92 6.39 -14.71
CA LYS A 169 19.12 4.94 -14.52
C LYS A 169 19.15 4.18 -15.83
N VAL A 170 18.23 4.45 -16.75
CA VAL A 170 18.19 3.76 -18.05
C VAL A 170 19.41 4.12 -18.90
N MET A 171 19.86 5.38 -18.87
CA MET A 171 21.06 5.81 -19.60
C MET A 171 22.33 5.16 -19.06
N ASP A 172 22.46 5.06 -17.73
CA ASP A 172 23.59 4.38 -17.08
C ASP A 172 23.60 2.89 -17.42
N GLU A 173 22.44 2.21 -17.35
CA GLU A 173 22.33 0.79 -17.72
C GLU A 173 22.71 0.55 -19.20
N VAL A 174 22.28 1.41 -20.11
CA VAL A 174 22.63 1.30 -21.54
C VAL A 174 24.12 1.60 -21.77
N GLY A 175 24.68 2.60 -21.08
CA GLY A 175 26.11 2.93 -21.15
C GLY A 175 27.00 1.81 -20.63
N LEU A 176 26.59 1.11 -19.57
CA LEU A 176 27.27 -0.08 -19.05
C LEU A 176 27.14 -1.28 -20.00
N GLU A 177 25.97 -1.51 -20.60
CA GLU A 177 25.78 -2.59 -21.59
C GLU A 177 26.63 -2.36 -22.85
N PHE A 178 26.75 -1.11 -23.31
CA PHE A 178 27.60 -0.75 -24.44
C PHE A 178 29.08 -0.98 -24.13
N LYS A 179 29.57 -0.48 -22.99
CA LYS A 179 30.96 -0.72 -22.52
C LYS A 179 31.28 -2.22 -22.40
N SER A 180 30.32 -3.01 -21.91
CA SER A 180 30.45 -4.46 -21.78
C SER A 180 30.52 -5.18 -23.15
N LYS A 181 29.77 -4.72 -24.16
CA LYS A 181 29.79 -5.31 -25.51
C LYS A 181 31.00 -4.93 -26.35
N VAL A 182 31.59 -3.76 -26.11
CA VAL A 182 32.78 -3.28 -26.84
C VAL A 182 34.06 -3.89 -26.26
N GLY A 183 33.97 -4.74 -25.24
CA GLY A 183 35.13 -5.46 -24.70
C GLY A 183 36.13 -4.55 -23.99
N VAL A 184 35.68 -3.39 -23.50
CA VAL A 184 36.51 -2.54 -22.63
C VAL A 184 36.42 -3.09 -21.21
N THR A 185 37.05 -4.24 -21.01
CA THR A 185 37.44 -4.75 -19.69
C THR A 185 38.92 -4.46 -19.50
N ASP A 186 39.31 -3.19 -19.32
CA ASP A 186 40.41 -2.89 -18.40
C ASP A 186 40.53 -1.39 -18.08
N ALA A 187 40.96 -1.15 -16.84
CA ALA A 187 41.62 0.02 -16.30
C ALA A 187 40.92 1.40 -16.39
N SER A 188 40.69 1.97 -15.21
CA SER A 188 40.33 3.38 -14.93
C SER A 188 38.83 3.65 -14.91
N LEU A 189 38.21 3.35 -13.76
CA LEU A 189 37.09 4.15 -13.28
C LEU A 189 37.49 5.64 -13.38
N PRO A 190 36.74 6.51 -14.08
CA PRO A 190 36.77 7.91 -13.75
C PRO A 190 36.18 7.98 -12.34
N SER A 191 37.04 8.26 -11.36
CA SER A 191 36.59 8.74 -10.06
C SER A 191 35.54 9.81 -10.32
N TYR A 192 34.36 9.62 -9.74
CA TYR A 192 33.41 10.70 -9.54
C TYR A 192 34.22 11.92 -9.11
N GLN A 193 34.16 13.00 -9.89
CA GLN A 193 34.50 14.32 -9.38
C GLN A 193 33.43 14.61 -8.32
N GLN A 194 33.69 14.14 -7.10
CA GLN A 194 33.11 14.73 -5.92
C GLN A 194 33.41 16.21 -5.98
N GLN A 195 32.35 16.98 -5.82
CA GLN A 195 32.35 18.41 -5.67
C GLN A 195 33.49 18.82 -4.73
N GLN A 196 34.34 19.74 -5.21
CA GLN A 196 35.26 20.50 -4.36
C GLN A 196 34.41 21.28 -3.35
N GLY A 197 34.25 20.72 -2.16
CA GLY A 197 33.51 21.32 -1.05
C GLY A 197 33.95 20.81 0.32
N GLU A 198 34.49 19.59 0.41
CA GLU A 198 34.87 19.00 1.72
C GLU A 198 36.30 19.37 2.18
N GLU A 199 37.22 19.79 1.30
CA GLU A 199 38.60 20.13 1.71
C GLU A 199 38.79 21.54 2.29
N GLU A 200 37.86 22.48 2.07
CA GLU A 200 37.91 23.82 2.68
C GLU A 200 37.36 23.82 4.11
N ASP A 201 36.27 23.08 4.34
CA ASP A 201 35.63 23.01 5.66
C ASP A 201 36.52 22.32 6.71
N ASP A 202 37.24 21.26 6.33
CA ASP A 202 38.15 20.56 7.24
C ASP A 202 39.35 21.43 7.64
N LYS A 203 39.89 22.24 6.72
CA LYS A 203 40.98 23.18 7.02
C LYS A 203 40.51 24.34 7.90
N GLU A 204 39.28 24.82 7.72
CA GLU A 204 38.71 25.86 8.58
C GLU A 204 38.38 25.33 9.98
N LEU A 205 37.86 24.11 10.09
CA LEU A 205 37.59 23.44 11.36
C LEU A 205 38.86 23.15 12.15
N ASP A 206 39.93 22.70 11.50
CA ASP A 206 41.24 22.49 12.12
C ASP A 206 41.88 23.80 12.58
N ALA A 207 41.75 24.87 11.80
CA ALA A 207 42.21 26.21 12.19
C ALA A 207 41.44 26.74 13.41
N ARG A 208 40.11 26.52 13.47
CA ARG A 208 39.28 26.87 14.63
C ARG A 208 39.63 26.04 15.87
N LEU A 209 39.91 24.74 15.71
CA LEU A 209 40.36 23.86 16.80
C LEU A 209 41.73 24.27 17.36
N ALA A 210 42.65 24.68 16.50
CA ALA A 210 43.96 25.17 16.91
C ALA A 210 43.87 26.50 17.70
N ALA A 211 43.03 27.43 17.24
CA ALA A 211 42.78 28.69 17.93
C ALA A 211 42.14 28.47 19.32
N LEU A 212 41.22 27.51 19.44
CA LEU A 212 40.57 27.18 20.71
C LEU A 212 41.51 26.45 21.70
N LYS A 213 42.45 25.65 21.19
CA LYS A 213 43.51 25.05 22.01
C LYS A 213 44.55 26.08 22.48
N ALA A 214 44.79 27.11 21.68
CA ALA A 214 45.71 28.20 22.05
C ALA A 214 45.10 29.16 23.10
N SER A 215 43.78 29.31 23.14
CA SER A 215 43.08 30.17 24.12
C SER A 215 42.81 29.51 25.47
N MET A 216 43.06 28.21 25.61
CA MET A 216 42.93 27.45 26.87
C MET A 216 44.26 27.19 27.59
N LYS A 217 45.34 27.87 27.19
CA LYS A 217 46.67 27.79 27.83
C LYS A 217 47.11 29.16 28.29
#